data_AF-A0A955C535-F1
#
_entry.id   AF-A0A955C535-F1
#
_cell.length_a   1.000
_cell.length_b   1.000
_cell.length_c   1.000
_cell.angle_alpha   90.00
_cell.angle_beta   90.00
_cell.angle_gamma   90.00
#
_symmetry.space_group_name_H-M   'P 1'
#
loop_
_entity.id
_entity.type
_entity.pdbx_description
1 polymer ?
#
loop_
_entity_poly.entity_id
_entity_poly.type
_entity_poly.pdbx_seq_one_letter_code
_entity_poly.pdbx_strand_id
1 'polypeptide(L)'
;NFAWSVGGAPENTPEEVYIYVEDFEGRATDFYWSLASTYTGLGGFDGYTDRISITTGNLFDDYFNVDGEQLVDIVYVSIYVGDIDTGGGPSSEFAIDNFDLDGGIGGGGEVFPSVNNGSIDVTGSTLGRTSLRGAGNFTGGLEVTNGTLSTTTFSTQLLPGGDLSDAGQVNGATIFAGQSIYTPNLVSIDRLLPSASYSSDLRVINDLNASDPDNDVTLLLRLAEAPQLSAPSPVDVSLGEKVTLANAAAPVNGHRASVEVTGSSISGPFSVTGYDLDAPCKPGEMIEGDAAFDRFGRLSGNHNGLFTVSLQMTFYVNQINTFLENAEPVADEQWTLEAALADIPSDNASYDSQTPLGPGRVGVNSASTAATIVGGITASTGNVSMNLAAATTGSSTGVLQQSAAVSFTTASPVYAIQMTYRDEDICPSVTESNLRLLYFNSGAADWQLAVNGNSDGGSGATFFAGSFDAFVATLGGAPLSSALGTHGVDPANNHAWAIVDHAADFGVGEVGQSCGVKGDLDNNGIVNLDDYVIWQNCLEGPGIIVPPACAIADCDADQDVDLSDFAIFAESFGI
;
A
#
# COMPACT_ATOMS: atom_id res chain seq x y z
N ASN A 1 -16.26 13.32 0.60
CA ASN A 1 -15.88 13.19 2.01
C ASN A 1 -15.43 14.55 2.53
N PHE A 2 -15.69 14.91 3.78
CA PHE A 2 -14.94 15.98 4.43
C PHE A 2 -14.80 15.72 5.92
N ALA A 3 -13.69 16.18 6.49
CA ALA A 3 -13.45 16.19 7.91
C ALA A 3 -13.79 17.56 8.48
N TRP A 4 -14.20 17.59 9.75
CA TRP A 4 -14.41 18.84 10.45
C TRP A 4 -13.83 18.77 11.86
N SER A 5 -13.46 19.92 12.41
CA SER A 5 -13.05 20.04 13.79
C SER A 5 -13.49 21.39 14.35
N VAL A 6 -13.90 21.41 15.61
CA VAL A 6 -14.20 22.62 16.36
C VAL A 6 -13.16 22.79 17.46
N GLY A 7 -12.41 23.88 17.42
CA GLY A 7 -11.56 24.40 18.49
C GLY A 7 -12.37 24.96 19.66
N GLY A 8 -12.05 24.59 20.90
CA GLY A 8 -12.59 25.24 22.12
C GLY A 8 -13.76 24.51 22.78
N ALA A 9 -14.32 25.13 23.82
CA ALA A 9 -15.52 24.68 24.54
C ALA A 9 -16.72 25.58 24.14
N PRO A 10 -17.27 25.43 22.94
CA PRO A 10 -18.47 26.15 22.55
C PRO A 10 -19.60 25.73 23.49
N GLU A 11 -20.27 26.71 24.11
CA GLU A 11 -21.45 26.42 24.94
C GLU A 11 -22.66 26.02 24.07
N ASN A 12 -22.61 26.27 22.75
CA ASN A 12 -23.57 25.81 21.73
C ASN A 12 -22.85 25.66 20.36
N THR A 13 -22.30 24.48 20.03
CA THR A 13 -21.88 24.18 18.64
C THR A 13 -23.08 24.30 17.69
N PRO A 14 -22.89 24.57 16.39
CA PRO A 14 -23.97 24.51 15.41
C PRO A 14 -24.71 23.18 15.54
N GLU A 15 -26.04 23.22 15.54
CA GLU A 15 -26.89 22.03 15.71
C GLU A 15 -26.83 21.11 14.48
N GLU A 16 -26.35 21.61 13.34
CA GLU A 16 -26.35 20.91 12.05
C GLU A 16 -25.35 21.47 11.03
N VAL A 17 -24.78 20.56 10.23
CA VAL A 17 -24.26 20.85 8.89
C VAL A 17 -25.37 20.52 7.91
N TYR A 18 -25.75 21.50 7.10
CA TYR A 18 -26.70 21.35 6.00
C TYR A 18 -25.93 21.16 4.70
N ILE A 19 -26.23 20.11 3.96
CA ILE A 19 -25.60 19.82 2.69
C ILE A 19 -26.70 19.74 1.65
N TYR A 20 -26.66 20.59 0.65
CA TYR A 20 -27.57 20.59 -0.49
C TYR A 20 -26.81 20.13 -1.73
N VAL A 21 -27.39 19.19 -2.47
CA VAL A 21 -26.83 18.66 -3.70
C VAL A 21 -27.87 18.78 -4.80
N GLU A 22 -27.51 19.31 -5.96
CA GLU A 22 -28.38 19.43 -7.12
C GLU A 22 -27.67 18.93 -8.38
N ASP A 23 -28.45 18.29 -9.25
CA ASP A 23 -28.00 17.66 -10.47
C ASP A 23 -28.37 18.48 -11.73
N PHE A 24 -27.84 18.10 -12.90
CA PHE A 24 -28.03 18.90 -14.13
C PHE A 24 -29.51 19.01 -14.55
N GLU A 25 -30.35 18.09 -14.09
CA GLU A 25 -31.79 18.06 -14.40
C GLU A 25 -32.60 18.93 -13.42
N GLY A 26 -31.94 19.56 -12.44
CA GLY A 26 -32.53 20.39 -11.40
C GLY A 26 -33.17 19.57 -10.28
N ARG A 27 -32.83 18.28 -10.17
CA ARG A 27 -33.22 17.44 -9.03
C ARG A 27 -32.26 17.71 -7.89
N ALA A 28 -32.75 17.66 -6.66
CA ALA A 28 -31.93 17.98 -5.51
C ALA A 28 -32.20 17.09 -4.30
N THR A 29 -31.23 17.03 -3.40
CA THR A 29 -31.36 16.41 -2.09
C THR A 29 -30.69 17.24 -1.01
N ASP A 30 -31.24 17.19 0.20
CA ASP A 30 -30.64 17.81 1.37
C ASP A 30 -30.36 16.85 2.53
N PHE A 31 -29.18 17.01 3.12
CA PHE A 31 -28.73 16.27 4.30
C PHE A 31 -28.53 17.21 5.48
N TYR A 32 -29.03 16.80 6.63
CA TYR A 32 -28.74 17.43 7.90
C TYR A 32 -27.89 16.49 8.73
N TRP A 33 -26.70 16.95 9.13
CA TRP A 33 -25.81 16.21 9.99
C TRP A 33 -25.61 16.95 11.30
N SER A 34 -26.15 16.42 12.40
CA SER A 34 -25.88 16.99 13.70
C SER A 34 -24.44 16.78 14.10
N LEU A 35 -23.74 17.86 14.42
CA LEU A 35 -22.38 17.82 14.90
C LEU A 35 -22.37 17.44 16.39
N ALA A 36 -21.45 16.55 16.78
CA ALA A 36 -21.32 16.18 18.18
C ALA A 36 -20.86 17.39 19.01
N SER A 37 -21.47 17.61 20.17
CA SER A 37 -21.16 18.73 21.07
C SER A 37 -19.85 18.55 21.85
N THR A 38 -19.01 17.59 21.48
CA THR A 38 -17.78 17.23 22.20
C THR A 38 -16.57 17.44 21.32
N TYR A 39 -15.62 18.24 21.79
CA TYR A 39 -14.30 18.43 21.19
C TYR A 39 -13.62 17.08 20.94
N THR A 40 -13.41 16.71 19.68
CA THR A 40 -12.67 15.49 19.29
C THR A 40 -11.17 15.76 19.04
N GLY A 41 -10.73 17.01 19.12
CA GLY A 41 -9.36 17.39 18.79
C GLY A 41 -9.13 17.44 17.29
N LEU A 42 -8.22 18.31 16.86
CA LEU A 42 -7.55 18.11 15.57
C LEU A 42 -6.71 16.85 15.75
N GLY A 43 -7.29 15.67 15.51
CA GLY A 43 -6.58 14.39 15.51
C GLY A 43 -5.38 14.54 14.59
N GLY A 44 -4.19 14.63 15.18
CA GLY A 44 -3.02 15.25 14.55
C GLY A 44 -2.74 14.69 13.16
N PHE A 45 -2.54 15.59 12.19
CA PHE A 45 -2.15 15.40 10.77
C PHE A 45 -2.88 14.36 9.91
N ASP A 46 -3.55 13.37 10.49
CA ASP A 46 -4.25 12.28 9.81
C ASP A 46 -5.77 12.54 9.77
N GLY A 47 -6.29 13.60 10.38
CA GLY A 47 -7.52 14.31 9.99
C GLY A 47 -8.89 13.60 9.94
N TYR A 48 -9.07 12.32 10.27
CA TYR A 48 -10.31 11.57 9.95
C TYR A 48 -11.24 11.16 11.11
N THR A 49 -11.10 11.73 12.32
CA THR A 49 -11.87 11.23 13.49
C THR A 49 -13.38 11.48 13.39
N ASP A 50 -13.79 12.58 12.75
CA ASP A 50 -15.17 12.87 12.38
C ASP A 50 -15.26 13.15 10.88
N ARG A 51 -15.96 12.28 10.13
CA ARG A 51 -16.13 12.41 8.68
C ARG A 51 -17.60 12.38 8.27
N ILE A 52 -17.97 13.26 7.35
CA ILE A 52 -19.21 13.13 6.59
C ILE A 52 -18.85 12.57 5.21
N SER A 53 -19.41 11.40 4.91
CA SER A 53 -19.22 10.71 3.64
C SER A 53 -20.57 10.58 2.95
N ILE A 54 -20.68 11.19 1.78
CA ILE A 54 -21.84 11.08 0.92
C ILE A 54 -21.36 10.39 -0.35
N THR A 55 -22.01 9.30 -0.71
CA THR A 55 -21.79 8.59 -1.97
C THR A 55 -22.94 8.90 -2.90
N THR A 56 -22.67 8.97 -4.21
CA THR A 56 -23.69 9.24 -5.24
C THR A 56 -24.85 8.25 -5.19
N GLY A 57 -24.58 7.01 -4.76
CA GLY A 57 -25.62 5.99 -4.55
C GLY A 57 -26.67 6.34 -3.48
N ASN A 58 -26.39 7.31 -2.61
CA ASN A 58 -27.30 7.81 -1.57
C ASN A 58 -28.00 9.12 -1.95
N LEU A 59 -27.70 9.69 -3.12
CA LEU A 59 -28.28 10.93 -3.61
C LEU A 59 -29.55 10.60 -4.40
N PHE A 60 -30.72 10.85 -3.84
CA PHE A 60 -32.01 10.64 -4.49
C PHE A 60 -32.82 11.92 -4.42
N ASP A 61 -33.59 12.23 -5.46
CA ASP A 61 -34.49 13.39 -5.46
C ASP A 61 -35.50 13.29 -4.30
N ASP A 62 -35.39 14.19 -3.32
CA ASP A 62 -36.27 14.29 -2.15
C ASP A 62 -37.24 15.48 -2.23
N TYR A 63 -37.12 16.32 -3.28
CA TYR A 63 -37.97 17.49 -3.47
C TYR A 63 -39.28 17.16 -4.21
N PHE A 64 -40.25 18.07 -4.08
CA PHE A 64 -41.71 17.89 -4.25
C PHE A 64 -42.26 17.35 -5.60
N ASN A 65 -41.47 16.80 -6.52
CA ASN A 65 -41.91 16.19 -7.80
C ASN A 65 -41.23 14.84 -8.14
N VAL A 66 -40.94 14.06 -7.11
CA VAL A 66 -40.34 12.71 -7.04
C VAL A 66 -40.70 11.73 -8.18
N ASP A 67 -39.70 11.28 -8.94
CA ASP A 67 -39.63 9.91 -9.48
C ASP A 67 -38.75 8.98 -8.59
N GLY A 68 -37.97 9.55 -7.68
CA GLY A 68 -37.16 8.82 -6.70
C GLY A 68 -35.94 8.16 -7.32
N GLU A 69 -35.54 8.62 -8.51
CA GLU A 69 -34.32 8.16 -9.17
C GLU A 69 -33.09 8.79 -8.51
N GLN A 70 -31.93 8.20 -8.78
CA GLN A 70 -30.65 8.72 -8.29
C GLN A 70 -30.32 10.02 -9.02
N LEU A 71 -29.69 10.96 -8.31
CA LEU A 71 -29.11 12.14 -8.95
C LEU A 71 -28.04 11.71 -9.96
N VAL A 72 -28.04 12.34 -11.15
CA VAL A 72 -27.07 12.09 -12.22
C VAL A 72 -26.43 13.39 -12.67
N ASP A 73 -25.11 13.38 -12.90
CA ASP A 73 -24.36 14.58 -13.31
C ASP A 73 -24.55 15.74 -12.32
N ILE A 74 -24.03 15.60 -11.09
CA ILE A 74 -24.09 16.62 -10.04
C ILE A 74 -23.49 17.94 -10.53
N VAL A 75 -24.28 19.02 -10.47
CA VAL A 75 -23.86 20.36 -10.94
C VAL A 75 -23.62 21.34 -9.80
N TYR A 76 -24.19 21.09 -8.62
CA TYR A 76 -24.10 22.00 -7.49
C TYR A 76 -24.05 21.24 -6.17
N VAL A 77 -23.10 21.59 -5.33
CA VAL A 77 -23.01 21.14 -3.94
C VAL A 77 -22.81 22.37 -3.08
N SER A 78 -23.66 22.54 -2.08
CA SER A 78 -23.55 23.59 -1.07
C SER A 78 -23.45 22.96 0.30
N ILE A 79 -22.46 23.38 1.07
CA ILE A 79 -22.31 23.00 2.47
C ILE A 79 -22.52 24.26 3.29
N TYR A 80 -23.65 24.31 3.98
CA TYR A 80 -23.95 25.36 4.94
C TYR A 80 -23.67 24.86 6.34
N VAL A 81 -22.84 25.61 7.05
CA VAL A 81 -22.60 25.40 8.47
C VAL A 81 -23.36 26.50 9.20
N GLY A 82 -24.28 26.10 10.09
CA GLY A 82 -25.03 27.04 10.92
C GLY A 82 -24.11 27.94 11.74
N ASP A 83 -24.67 29.06 12.22
CA ASP A 83 -23.91 30.01 13.05
C ASP A 83 -23.25 29.30 14.24
N ILE A 84 -21.93 29.49 14.38
CA ILE A 84 -21.15 28.92 15.48
C ILE A 84 -21.15 29.94 16.62
N ASP A 85 -21.97 29.70 17.65
CA ASP A 85 -21.96 30.53 18.84
C ASP A 85 -20.73 30.18 19.70
N THR A 86 -19.73 31.05 19.62
CA THR A 86 -18.47 30.94 20.33
C THR A 86 -18.56 31.41 21.79
N GLY A 87 -19.74 31.84 22.25
CA GLY A 87 -19.96 32.37 23.59
C GLY A 87 -19.14 33.63 23.91
N GLY A 88 -18.58 34.30 22.90
CA GLY A 88 -17.69 35.46 23.06
C GLY A 88 -16.27 35.13 23.55
N GLY A 89 -15.88 33.85 23.58
CA GLY A 89 -14.51 33.42 23.84
C GLY A 89 -13.60 33.68 22.62
N PRO A 90 -12.37 34.22 22.80
CA PRO A 90 -11.51 34.62 21.68
C PRO A 90 -10.82 33.46 20.93
N SER A 91 -11.26 32.20 21.06
CA SER A 91 -10.43 31.05 20.66
C SER A 91 -11.18 29.82 20.14
N SER A 92 -12.40 29.95 19.63
CA SER A 92 -13.04 28.85 18.91
C SER A 92 -12.86 29.01 17.40
N GLU A 93 -12.17 28.05 16.82
CA GLU A 93 -11.97 27.91 15.37
C GLU A 93 -12.85 26.78 14.86
N PHE A 94 -13.41 26.94 13.66
CA PHE A 94 -14.04 25.85 12.93
C PHE A 94 -13.31 25.71 11.62
N ALA A 95 -12.89 24.48 11.31
CA ALA A 95 -12.25 24.16 10.06
C ALA A 95 -13.00 23.00 9.41
N ILE A 96 -13.33 23.17 8.13
CA ILE A 96 -13.57 22.05 7.22
C ILE A 96 -12.21 21.76 6.61
N ASP A 97 -11.78 20.51 6.74
CA ASP A 97 -10.52 20.04 6.17
C ASP A 97 -10.78 18.80 5.32
N ASN A 98 -9.87 18.51 4.39
CA ASN A 98 -9.93 17.30 3.55
C ASN A 98 -11.28 17.14 2.83
N PHE A 99 -11.85 18.23 2.30
CA PHE A 99 -12.96 18.11 1.37
C PHE A 99 -12.46 17.31 0.18
N ASP A 100 -13.14 16.22 -0.14
CA ASP A 100 -12.78 15.25 -1.17
C ASP A 100 -14.05 14.95 -1.97
N LEU A 101 -13.98 15.19 -3.28
CA LEU A 101 -15.06 14.87 -4.22
C LEU A 101 -14.53 13.79 -5.17
N ASP A 102 -15.18 12.62 -5.15
CA ASP A 102 -14.83 11.45 -5.97
C ASP A 102 -13.37 10.97 -5.84
N GLY A 103 -12.80 11.05 -4.63
CA GLY A 103 -11.46 10.60 -4.34
C GLY A 103 -10.37 11.64 -4.64
N GLY A 104 -10.72 12.85 -5.10
CA GLY A 104 -9.78 13.96 -5.27
C GLY A 104 -9.82 14.93 -4.11
N ILE A 105 -8.65 15.27 -3.56
CA ILE A 105 -8.50 16.29 -2.52
C ILE A 105 -9.00 17.64 -3.08
N GLY A 106 -10.21 18.01 -2.69
CA GLY A 106 -10.83 19.32 -2.86
C GLY A 106 -10.16 20.37 -1.98
N GLY A 107 -8.89 20.63 -2.29
CA GLY A 107 -8.10 21.69 -1.65
C GLY A 107 -7.19 22.45 -2.62
N GLY A 108 -7.06 22.00 -3.87
CA GLY A 108 -6.06 22.55 -4.79
C GLY A 108 -6.57 23.30 -6.03
N GLY A 109 -7.74 22.95 -6.54
CA GLY A 109 -8.37 23.71 -7.63
C GLY A 109 -9.35 24.69 -7.03
N GLU A 110 -9.00 25.98 -6.99
CA GLU A 110 -9.86 27.12 -6.65
C GLU A 110 -11.27 26.71 -6.20
N VAL A 111 -11.38 26.14 -4.99
CA VAL A 111 -12.61 26.31 -4.22
C VAL A 111 -12.62 27.80 -4.06
N PHE A 112 -13.40 28.51 -4.87
CA PHE A 112 -13.76 29.86 -4.49
C PHE A 112 -14.47 29.67 -3.16
N PRO A 113 -13.88 30.03 -2.00
CA PRO A 113 -14.71 30.16 -0.84
C PRO A 113 -15.73 31.23 -1.23
N SER A 114 -16.96 30.80 -1.52
CA SER A 114 -18.12 31.61 -1.24
C SER A 114 -18.12 31.76 0.28
N VAL A 115 -17.24 32.61 0.79
CA VAL A 115 -17.39 33.18 2.11
C VAL A 115 -18.71 33.94 2.03
N ASN A 116 -19.66 33.62 2.90
CA ASN A 116 -20.85 34.43 3.13
C ASN A 116 -20.52 35.92 2.96
N ASN A 117 -21.10 36.56 1.93
CA ASN A 117 -20.93 37.98 1.57
C ASN A 117 -19.55 38.45 1.07
N GLY A 118 -18.61 37.55 0.79
CA GLY A 118 -17.34 37.85 0.15
C GLY A 118 -17.39 37.62 -1.36
N SER A 119 -18.21 38.36 -2.10
CA SER A 119 -18.05 38.38 -3.57
C SER A 119 -16.67 38.95 -3.87
N ILE A 120 -15.74 38.12 -4.35
CA ILE A 120 -14.51 38.65 -4.92
C ILE A 120 -14.93 39.34 -6.22
N ASP A 121 -14.74 40.65 -6.28
CA ASP A 121 -14.89 41.37 -7.53
C ASP A 121 -13.81 40.86 -8.50
N VAL A 122 -14.24 40.02 -9.44
CA VAL A 122 -13.41 39.41 -10.47
C VAL A 122 -13.32 40.30 -11.72
N THR A 123 -13.77 41.55 -11.65
CA THR A 123 -13.62 42.52 -12.73
C THR A 123 -12.16 42.72 -13.08
N GLY A 124 -11.84 42.55 -14.35
CA GLY A 124 -10.47 42.65 -14.86
C GLY A 124 -9.57 41.49 -14.43
N SER A 125 -10.13 40.41 -13.86
CA SER A 125 -9.39 39.20 -13.50
C SER A 125 -9.60 38.09 -14.55
N THR A 126 -8.84 37.01 -14.41
CA THR A 126 -8.97 35.80 -15.23
C THR A 126 -9.57 34.67 -14.40
N LEU A 127 -10.71 34.16 -14.85
CA LEU A 127 -11.34 32.96 -14.29
C LEU A 127 -10.81 31.74 -15.04
N GLY A 128 -9.96 30.96 -14.36
CA GLY A 128 -9.30 29.79 -14.92
C GLY A 128 -10.06 28.51 -14.63
N ARG A 129 -10.21 27.65 -15.64
CA ARG A 129 -10.63 26.25 -15.48
C ARG A 129 -9.68 25.32 -16.21
N THR A 130 -9.67 24.07 -15.79
CA THR A 130 -8.93 23.01 -16.45
C THR A 130 -9.83 21.82 -16.68
N SER A 131 -9.84 21.29 -17.90
CA SER A 131 -10.58 20.07 -18.25
C SER A 131 -9.70 19.11 -19.05
N LEU A 132 -9.98 17.82 -18.93
CA LEU A 132 -9.45 16.81 -19.83
C LEU A 132 -10.03 16.99 -21.25
N ARG A 133 -9.22 16.79 -22.28
CA ARG A 133 -9.71 16.65 -23.66
C ARG A 133 -10.62 15.42 -23.77
N GLY A 134 -11.56 15.46 -24.70
CA GLY A 134 -12.53 14.37 -24.85
C GLY A 134 -13.61 14.72 -25.85
N ALA A 135 -14.65 13.88 -25.91
CA ALA A 135 -15.84 14.18 -26.68
C ALA A 135 -16.73 15.20 -25.94
N GLY A 136 -17.52 15.95 -26.70
CA GLY A 136 -18.48 16.91 -26.15
C GLY A 136 -17.91 18.32 -26.00
N ASN A 137 -18.77 19.23 -25.54
CA ASN A 137 -18.42 20.61 -25.31
C ASN A 137 -18.26 20.84 -23.82
N PHE A 138 -17.21 21.58 -23.44
CA PHE A 138 -17.16 22.23 -22.14
C PHE A 138 -17.97 23.52 -22.22
N THR A 139 -18.74 23.85 -21.19
CA THR A 139 -19.45 25.12 -21.08
C THR A 139 -19.06 25.87 -19.81
N GLY A 140 -18.87 27.18 -19.93
CA GLY A 140 -18.51 28.07 -18.82
C GLY A 140 -19.63 29.08 -18.56
N GLY A 141 -19.86 29.41 -17.30
CA GLY A 141 -20.81 30.42 -16.85
C GLY A 141 -20.18 31.35 -15.81
N LEU A 142 -20.98 32.28 -15.30
CA LEU A 142 -20.60 33.18 -14.22
C LEU A 142 -21.80 33.47 -13.33
N GLU A 143 -21.52 33.88 -12.10
CA GLU A 143 -22.52 34.43 -11.19
C GLU A 143 -22.44 35.94 -11.21
N VAL A 144 -23.56 36.61 -11.54
CA VAL A 144 -23.68 38.06 -11.45
C VAL A 144 -24.37 38.41 -10.14
N THR A 145 -23.78 39.34 -9.38
CA THR A 145 -24.38 39.86 -8.15
C THR A 145 -24.76 41.33 -8.33
N ASN A 146 -26.02 41.67 -8.05
CA ASN A 146 -26.45 43.06 -7.97
C ASN A 146 -26.19 43.60 -6.56
N GLY A 147 -25.02 44.21 -6.37
CA GLY A 147 -24.64 44.85 -5.10
C GLY A 147 -25.40 46.15 -4.77
N THR A 148 -26.33 46.61 -5.62
CA THR A 148 -27.06 47.87 -5.41
C THR A 148 -28.37 47.67 -4.63
N LEU A 149 -28.98 48.77 -4.17
CA LEU A 149 -30.26 48.78 -3.48
C LEU A 149 -31.48 48.77 -4.41
N SER A 150 -31.28 48.73 -5.72
CA SER A 150 -32.34 48.77 -6.73
C SER A 150 -32.26 47.59 -7.68
N THR A 151 -33.41 47.07 -8.09
CA THR A 151 -33.48 46.11 -9.20
C THR A 151 -32.86 46.70 -10.45
N THR A 152 -32.04 45.91 -11.14
CA THR A 152 -31.49 46.25 -12.46
C THR A 152 -31.74 45.14 -13.47
N THR A 153 -31.31 45.32 -14.71
CA THR A 153 -31.12 44.24 -15.66
C THR A 153 -29.67 44.17 -16.10
N PHE A 154 -29.21 42.98 -16.47
CA PHE A 154 -27.90 42.81 -17.07
C PHE A 154 -27.96 41.96 -18.34
N SER A 155 -26.99 42.18 -19.20
CA SER A 155 -26.68 41.35 -20.37
C SER A 155 -25.23 40.88 -20.32
N THR A 156 -24.93 39.81 -21.03
CA THR A 156 -23.55 39.35 -21.24
C THR A 156 -23.20 39.44 -22.71
N GLN A 157 -21.92 39.69 -23.01
CA GLN A 157 -21.42 39.76 -24.37
C GLN A 157 -20.04 39.12 -24.45
N LEU A 158 -19.93 38.04 -25.23
CA LEU A 158 -18.63 37.50 -25.60
C LEU A 158 -17.94 38.46 -26.58
N LEU A 159 -16.78 39.00 -26.17
CA LEU A 159 -16.05 39.96 -26.99
C LEU A 159 -15.34 39.24 -28.15
N PRO A 160 -15.27 39.86 -29.34
CA PRO A 160 -14.63 39.24 -30.49
C PRO A 160 -13.12 39.10 -30.29
N GLY A 161 -12.54 38.04 -30.85
CA GLY A 161 -11.09 37.82 -30.89
C GLY A 161 -10.56 36.78 -29.89
N GLY A 162 -11.42 36.22 -29.04
CA GLY A 162 -11.10 35.07 -28.20
C GLY A 162 -11.34 33.71 -28.89
N ASP A 163 -10.93 32.64 -28.21
CA ASP A 163 -10.99 31.26 -28.70
C ASP A 163 -12.29 30.51 -28.38
N LEU A 164 -13.10 31.02 -27.44
CA LEU A 164 -14.32 30.38 -26.97
C LEU A 164 -15.51 30.75 -27.88
N SER A 165 -16.48 29.86 -27.98
CA SER A 165 -17.71 30.05 -28.77
C SER A 165 -18.86 30.54 -27.88
N ASP A 166 -19.73 31.38 -28.43
CA ASP A 166 -20.96 31.80 -27.74
C ASP A 166 -21.91 30.60 -27.56
N ALA A 167 -22.24 30.30 -26.29
CA ALA A 167 -23.12 29.19 -25.93
C ALA A 167 -24.52 29.62 -25.50
N GLY A 168 -24.80 30.94 -25.47
CA GLY A 168 -26.09 31.49 -25.06
C GLY A 168 -25.96 32.71 -24.17
N GLN A 169 -25.50 33.84 -24.72
CA GLN A 169 -25.46 35.11 -23.98
C GLN A 169 -26.81 35.49 -23.37
N VAL A 170 -26.74 36.07 -22.16
CA VAL A 170 -27.91 36.61 -21.47
C VAL A 170 -28.22 38.00 -22.00
N ASN A 171 -29.50 38.29 -22.22
CA ASN A 171 -29.96 39.58 -22.74
C ASN A 171 -31.11 40.13 -21.90
N GLY A 172 -30.84 41.17 -21.12
CA GLY A 172 -31.84 41.88 -20.31
C GLY A 172 -32.38 41.07 -19.13
N ALA A 173 -31.58 40.20 -18.50
CA ALA A 173 -32.01 39.44 -17.34
C ALA A 173 -32.23 40.37 -16.14
N THR A 174 -33.41 40.30 -15.53
CA THR A 174 -33.73 41.09 -14.33
C THR A 174 -33.06 40.49 -13.10
N ILE A 175 -32.38 41.34 -12.30
CA ILE A 175 -31.72 40.96 -11.06
C ILE A 175 -32.11 41.93 -9.94
N PHE A 176 -32.69 41.40 -8.86
CA PHE A 176 -33.16 42.20 -7.72
C PHE A 176 -31.99 42.74 -6.89
N ALA A 177 -32.26 43.78 -6.10
CA ALA A 177 -31.28 44.35 -5.18
C ALA A 177 -30.73 43.29 -4.22
N GLY A 178 -29.41 43.15 -4.14
CA GLY A 178 -28.72 42.15 -3.31
C GLY A 178 -28.81 40.71 -3.80
N GLN A 179 -29.39 40.45 -4.98
CA GLN A 179 -29.51 39.11 -5.54
C GLN A 179 -28.25 38.72 -6.33
N SER A 180 -27.93 37.42 -6.32
CA SER A 180 -26.98 36.77 -7.23
C SER A 180 -27.72 35.83 -8.19
N ILE A 181 -27.32 35.81 -9.46
CA ILE A 181 -27.86 34.92 -10.49
C ILE A 181 -26.69 34.23 -11.18
N TYR A 182 -26.65 32.89 -11.07
CA TYR A 182 -25.75 32.07 -11.87
C TYR A 182 -26.31 31.87 -13.27
N THR A 183 -25.50 32.22 -14.28
CA THR A 183 -25.84 32.06 -15.70
C THR A 183 -24.89 31.01 -16.29
N PRO A 184 -25.31 29.74 -16.34
CA PRO A 184 -24.51 28.69 -16.97
C PRO A 184 -24.45 28.89 -18.49
N ASN A 185 -23.48 28.26 -19.14
CA ASN A 185 -23.41 28.16 -20.62
C ASN A 185 -23.29 29.49 -21.38
N LEU A 186 -22.54 30.45 -20.86
CA LEU A 186 -22.22 31.68 -21.60
C LEU A 186 -21.18 31.44 -22.69
N VAL A 187 -20.22 30.56 -22.43
CA VAL A 187 -19.20 30.18 -23.40
C VAL A 187 -19.16 28.67 -23.56
N SER A 188 -18.72 28.21 -24.72
CA SER A 188 -18.45 26.80 -24.99
C SER A 188 -17.15 26.62 -25.74
N ILE A 189 -16.61 25.42 -25.64
CA ILE A 189 -15.47 24.97 -26.43
C ILE A 189 -15.55 23.47 -26.66
N ASP A 190 -15.29 23.07 -27.91
CA ASP A 190 -15.20 21.67 -28.29
C ASP A 190 -13.96 21.04 -27.65
N ARG A 191 -14.16 20.03 -26.80
CA ARG A 191 -13.07 19.35 -26.09
C ARG A 191 -12.22 18.47 -27.01
N LEU A 192 -12.60 18.29 -28.28
CA LEU A 192 -11.78 17.63 -29.30
C LEU A 192 -10.63 18.51 -29.80
N LEU A 193 -10.67 19.83 -29.54
CA LEU A 193 -9.57 20.73 -29.87
C LEU A 193 -8.25 20.26 -29.25
N PRO A 194 -7.09 20.55 -29.86
CA PRO A 194 -5.78 20.19 -29.31
C PRO A 194 -5.58 20.64 -27.86
N SER A 195 -4.66 20.02 -27.11
CA SER A 195 -4.36 20.54 -25.77
C SER A 195 -3.72 21.93 -25.89
N ALA A 196 -4.29 22.93 -25.23
CA ALA A 196 -3.79 24.30 -25.19
C ALA A 196 -4.53 25.09 -24.11
N SER A 197 -4.12 26.33 -23.91
CA SER A 197 -4.91 27.34 -23.20
C SER A 197 -5.79 28.07 -24.21
N TYR A 198 -7.06 28.22 -23.87
CA TYR A 198 -8.08 28.90 -24.66
C TYR A 198 -8.68 30.02 -23.82
N SER A 199 -8.78 31.22 -24.37
CA SER A 199 -9.27 32.37 -23.60
C SER A 199 -10.21 33.25 -24.39
N SER A 200 -11.16 33.88 -23.71
CA SER A 200 -12.02 34.92 -24.28
C SER A 200 -12.43 35.91 -23.22
N ASP A 201 -12.51 37.18 -23.62
CA ASP A 201 -13.05 38.21 -22.76
C ASP A 201 -14.56 38.23 -22.87
N LEU A 202 -15.21 38.29 -21.73
CA LEU A 202 -16.66 38.35 -21.59
C LEU A 202 -17.00 39.64 -20.86
N ARG A 203 -17.92 40.41 -21.42
CA ARG A 203 -18.42 41.65 -20.85
C ARG A 203 -19.76 41.43 -20.19
N VAL A 204 -19.89 41.87 -18.94
CA VAL A 204 -21.17 42.01 -18.23
C VAL A 204 -21.60 43.47 -18.34
N ILE A 205 -22.79 43.68 -18.90
CA ILE A 205 -23.35 45.00 -19.22
C ILE A 205 -24.52 45.26 -18.27
N ASN A 206 -24.53 46.42 -17.62
CA ASN A 206 -25.71 46.89 -16.88
C ASN A 206 -26.65 47.65 -17.83
N ASP A 207 -27.78 47.07 -18.20
CA ASP A 207 -28.61 47.65 -19.28
C ASP A 207 -29.41 48.89 -18.84
N LEU A 208 -29.69 49.04 -17.54
CA LEU A 208 -30.56 50.11 -17.03
C LEU A 208 -29.78 51.31 -16.51
N ASN A 209 -28.51 51.15 -16.16
CA ASN A 209 -27.69 52.22 -15.62
C ASN A 209 -26.46 52.49 -16.49
N ALA A 210 -26.59 53.39 -17.47
CA ALA A 210 -25.49 53.82 -18.33
C ALA A 210 -24.33 54.54 -17.60
N SER A 211 -24.46 54.79 -16.29
CA SER A 211 -23.37 55.33 -15.45
C SER A 211 -22.59 54.26 -14.67
N ASP A 212 -23.07 53.02 -14.68
CA ASP A 212 -22.35 51.87 -14.13
C ASP A 212 -21.39 51.35 -15.21
N PRO A 213 -20.07 51.25 -14.94
CA PRO A 213 -19.13 50.73 -15.92
C PRO A 213 -19.42 49.25 -16.21
N ASP A 214 -19.38 48.88 -17.49
CA ASP A 214 -19.37 47.47 -17.89
C ASP A 214 -18.14 46.76 -17.28
N ASN A 215 -18.33 45.52 -16.86
CA ASN A 215 -17.26 44.71 -16.28
C ASN A 215 -16.78 43.69 -17.31
N ASP A 216 -15.49 43.72 -17.60
CA ASP A 216 -14.84 42.70 -18.43
C ASP A 216 -14.19 41.63 -17.54
N VAL A 217 -14.40 40.36 -17.87
CA VAL A 217 -13.75 39.22 -17.24
C VAL A 217 -13.15 38.33 -18.32
N THR A 218 -11.91 37.87 -18.12
CA THR A 218 -11.29 36.90 -19.03
C THR A 218 -11.62 35.50 -18.56
N LEU A 219 -12.28 34.72 -19.41
CA LEU A 219 -12.46 33.28 -19.18
C LEU A 219 -11.29 32.53 -19.81
N LEU A 220 -10.62 31.69 -19.03
CA LEU A 220 -9.48 30.88 -19.46
C LEU A 220 -9.78 29.41 -19.22
N LEU A 221 -9.82 28.60 -20.28
CA LEU A 221 -9.87 27.15 -20.19
C LEU A 221 -8.53 26.53 -20.60
N ARG A 222 -8.00 25.62 -19.79
CA ARG A 222 -6.86 24.76 -20.15
C ARG A 222 -7.38 23.37 -20.50
N LEU A 223 -7.23 22.97 -21.76
CA LEU A 223 -7.50 21.60 -22.19
C LEU A 223 -6.22 20.77 -22.10
N ALA A 224 -6.23 19.72 -21.28
CA ALA A 224 -5.10 18.83 -21.07
C ALA A 224 -5.30 17.48 -21.78
N GLU A 225 -4.24 16.89 -22.30
CA GLU A 225 -4.25 15.47 -22.67
C GLU A 225 -4.23 14.58 -21.43
N ALA A 226 -4.80 13.38 -21.54
CA ALA A 226 -4.65 12.33 -20.53
C ALA A 226 -3.16 12.03 -20.26
N PRO A 227 -2.80 11.55 -19.06
CA PRO A 227 -1.43 11.14 -18.80
C PRO A 227 -1.04 10.01 -19.76
N GLN A 228 0.24 9.97 -20.14
CA GLN A 228 0.78 8.89 -20.95
C GLN A 228 1.93 8.27 -20.16
N LEU A 229 1.59 7.22 -19.41
CA LEU A 229 2.49 6.59 -18.46
C LEU A 229 3.36 5.53 -19.12
N SER A 230 4.55 5.35 -18.57
CA SER A 230 5.48 4.28 -18.92
C SER A 230 6.07 3.71 -17.63
N ALA A 231 5.86 2.41 -17.41
CA ALA A 231 6.32 1.65 -16.26
C ALA A 231 7.04 0.38 -16.74
N PRO A 232 8.37 0.42 -16.97
CA PRO A 232 9.14 -0.74 -17.42
C PRO A 232 9.05 -1.89 -16.40
N SER A 233 8.77 -3.11 -16.87
CA SER A 233 8.61 -4.33 -16.08
C SER A 233 9.06 -5.56 -16.91
N PRO A 234 9.70 -6.59 -16.33
CA PRO A 234 10.02 -6.77 -14.90
C PRO A 234 11.18 -5.86 -14.43
N VAL A 235 11.36 -5.76 -13.11
CA VAL A 235 12.47 -5.05 -12.44
C VAL A 235 13.37 -6.07 -11.75
N ASP A 236 14.63 -6.16 -12.17
CA ASP A 236 15.63 -7.02 -11.54
C ASP A 236 16.28 -6.30 -10.35
N VAL A 237 15.77 -6.60 -9.16
CA VAL A 237 16.20 -5.99 -7.90
C VAL A 237 17.64 -6.36 -7.55
N SER A 238 18.13 -7.51 -8.04
CA SER A 238 19.50 -7.97 -7.79
C SER A 238 20.55 -7.11 -8.53
N LEU A 239 20.14 -6.46 -9.61
CA LEU A 239 20.97 -5.51 -10.38
C LEU A 239 20.86 -4.07 -9.87
N GLY A 240 20.05 -3.83 -8.83
CA GLY A 240 19.76 -2.48 -8.33
C GLY A 240 18.93 -1.65 -9.31
N GLU A 241 18.14 -2.31 -10.18
CA GLU A 241 17.18 -1.61 -11.03
C GLU A 241 16.11 -0.93 -10.17
N LYS A 242 15.66 0.24 -10.64
CA LYS A 242 14.65 1.03 -9.95
C LYS A 242 13.27 0.77 -10.53
N VAL A 243 12.27 0.83 -9.67
CA VAL A 243 10.87 0.90 -10.09
C VAL A 243 10.62 2.31 -10.62
N THR A 244 10.37 2.45 -11.92
CA THR A 244 10.19 3.77 -12.55
C THR A 244 8.78 3.95 -13.10
N LEU A 245 8.20 5.13 -12.81
CA LEU A 245 6.95 5.61 -13.37
C LEU A 245 7.20 6.95 -14.05
N ALA A 246 7.15 6.96 -15.38
CA ALA A 246 7.34 8.18 -16.16
C ALA A 246 6.03 8.64 -16.80
N ASN A 247 5.80 9.95 -16.84
CA ASN A 247 4.71 10.56 -17.59
C ASN A 247 5.30 11.31 -18.79
N ALA A 248 4.78 11.07 -19.99
CA ALA A 248 5.29 11.72 -21.19
C ALA A 248 5.24 13.26 -21.09
N ALA A 249 6.15 13.93 -21.80
CA ALA A 249 6.12 15.39 -21.86
C ALA A 249 4.77 15.91 -22.39
N ALA A 250 4.40 17.12 -21.97
CA ALA A 250 3.26 17.80 -22.55
C ALA A 250 3.53 18.10 -24.05
N PRO A 251 2.49 18.10 -24.91
CA PRO A 251 2.64 18.53 -26.30
C PRO A 251 3.22 19.95 -26.39
N VAL A 252 3.87 20.28 -27.51
CA VAL A 252 4.41 21.63 -27.74
C VAL A 252 3.26 22.64 -27.71
N ASN A 253 3.36 23.65 -26.82
CA ASN A 253 2.31 24.64 -26.52
C ASN A 253 1.02 24.07 -25.91
N GLY A 254 1.04 22.81 -25.48
CA GLY A 254 -0.10 22.11 -24.92
C GLY A 254 0.08 21.80 -23.44
N HIS A 255 -0.91 21.07 -22.92
CA HIS A 255 -0.97 20.63 -21.54
C HIS A 255 -1.17 19.13 -21.49
N ARG A 256 -0.60 18.47 -20.48
CA ARG A 256 -0.89 17.07 -20.16
C ARG A 256 -1.21 16.98 -18.68
N ALA A 257 -2.16 16.11 -18.33
CA ALA A 257 -2.46 15.81 -16.96
C ALA A 257 -1.26 15.15 -16.27
N SER A 258 -1.11 15.46 -14.99
CA SER A 258 -0.20 14.76 -14.08
C SER A 258 -0.93 13.53 -13.52
N VAL A 259 -0.17 12.66 -12.86
CA VAL A 259 -0.75 11.67 -11.95
C VAL A 259 -0.17 11.85 -10.56
N GLU A 260 -0.89 11.43 -9.55
CA GLU A 260 -0.50 11.49 -8.14
C GLU A 260 -0.65 10.09 -7.53
N VAL A 261 0.31 9.71 -6.69
CA VAL A 261 0.30 8.42 -5.98
C VAL A 261 -0.69 8.48 -4.83
N THR A 262 -1.76 7.69 -4.90
CA THR A 262 -2.79 7.63 -3.85
C THR A 262 -2.67 6.40 -2.96
N GLY A 263 -1.84 5.44 -3.36
CA GLY A 263 -1.57 4.24 -2.59
C GLY A 263 -0.47 3.40 -3.21
N SER A 264 0.10 2.50 -2.42
CA SER A 264 0.97 1.45 -2.92
C SER A 264 0.78 0.16 -2.14
N SER A 265 1.04 -0.97 -2.79
CA SER A 265 1.04 -2.27 -2.16
C SER A 265 2.15 -3.14 -2.73
N ILE A 266 2.67 -4.04 -1.91
CA ILE A 266 3.75 -4.94 -2.30
C ILE A 266 3.48 -6.35 -1.79
N SER A 267 3.91 -7.33 -2.58
CA SER A 267 3.85 -8.74 -2.25
C SER A 267 5.21 -9.41 -2.48
N GLY A 268 5.44 -10.50 -1.76
CA GLY A 268 6.71 -11.21 -1.79
C GLY A 268 7.76 -10.61 -0.85
N PRO A 269 9.01 -11.10 -0.91
CA PRO A 269 10.11 -10.70 -0.04
C PRO A 269 10.78 -9.39 -0.49
N PHE A 270 9.98 -8.40 -0.87
CA PHE A 270 10.47 -7.15 -1.42
C PHE A 270 9.98 -5.97 -0.59
N SER A 271 10.74 -4.88 -0.63
CA SER A 271 10.35 -3.56 -0.17
C SER A 271 10.63 -2.54 -1.28
N VAL A 272 9.77 -1.55 -1.44
CA VAL A 272 10.00 -0.42 -2.35
C VAL A 272 9.85 0.87 -1.57
N THR A 273 10.80 1.79 -1.72
CA THR A 273 10.74 3.16 -1.16
C THR A 273 10.77 4.18 -2.28
N GLY A 274 10.36 5.43 -2.04
CA GLY A 274 10.38 6.52 -3.03
C GLY A 274 9.05 6.77 -3.78
N TYR A 275 8.01 5.99 -3.48
CA TYR A 275 6.62 6.24 -3.89
C TYR A 275 5.82 6.76 -2.70
N ASP A 276 6.13 7.98 -2.27
CA ASP A 276 5.40 8.64 -1.18
C ASP A 276 3.95 8.94 -1.61
N LEU A 277 3.02 8.90 -0.65
CA LEU A 277 1.65 9.37 -0.89
C LEU A 277 1.69 10.83 -1.35
N ASP A 278 0.80 11.17 -2.28
CA ASP A 278 0.68 12.48 -2.90
C ASP A 278 1.90 12.91 -3.75
N ALA A 279 2.82 11.99 -4.07
CA ALA A 279 3.92 12.28 -4.97
C ALA A 279 3.39 12.45 -6.41
N PRO A 280 3.57 13.63 -7.04
CA PRO A 280 3.08 13.86 -8.40
C PRO A 280 4.11 13.41 -9.45
N CYS A 281 3.65 12.74 -10.50
CA CYS A 281 4.40 12.50 -11.74
C CYS A 281 3.88 13.44 -12.85
N LYS A 282 4.51 14.61 -12.94
CA LYS A 282 4.11 15.67 -13.88
C LYS A 282 4.52 15.34 -15.32
N PRO A 283 3.98 16.05 -16.33
CA PRO A 283 4.37 15.84 -17.71
C PRO A 283 5.88 16.00 -17.93
N GLY A 284 6.53 14.94 -18.39
CA GLY A 284 7.97 14.89 -18.64
C GLY A 284 8.82 14.62 -17.41
N GLU A 285 8.20 14.43 -16.24
CA GLU A 285 8.86 13.97 -15.02
C GLU A 285 8.79 12.44 -14.90
N MET A 286 9.58 11.90 -13.97
CA MET A 286 9.62 10.50 -13.61
C MET A 286 9.72 10.40 -12.09
N ILE A 287 9.00 9.46 -11.51
CA ILE A 287 9.17 8.99 -10.14
C ILE A 287 10.02 7.72 -10.19
N GLU A 288 11.00 7.63 -9.30
CA GLU A 288 11.83 6.45 -9.12
C GLU A 288 11.69 5.93 -7.69
N GLY A 289 11.54 4.62 -7.55
CA GLY A 289 11.60 3.95 -6.26
C GLY A 289 12.73 2.93 -6.19
N ASP A 290 13.41 2.90 -5.04
CA ASP A 290 14.44 1.92 -4.75
C ASP A 290 13.78 0.63 -4.27
N ALA A 291 13.87 -0.43 -5.08
CA ALA A 291 13.46 -1.76 -4.67
C ALA A 291 14.61 -2.45 -3.92
N ALA A 292 14.26 -3.16 -2.85
CA ALA A 292 15.19 -4.02 -2.13
C ALA A 292 14.57 -5.40 -1.91
N PHE A 293 15.41 -6.42 -2.00
CA PHE A 293 15.05 -7.81 -1.74
C PHE A 293 15.53 -8.22 -0.35
N ASP A 294 14.62 -8.74 0.48
CA ASP A 294 14.95 -9.29 1.79
C ASP A 294 15.38 -10.75 1.65
N ARG A 295 16.71 -10.95 1.64
CA ARG A 295 17.31 -12.28 1.54
C ARG A 295 17.17 -13.14 2.80
N PHE A 296 16.81 -12.56 3.94
CA PHE A 296 16.91 -13.24 5.22
C PHE A 296 15.73 -14.19 5.44
N GLY A 297 16.03 -15.40 5.94
CA GLY A 297 15.04 -16.48 6.07
C GLY A 297 14.56 -17.06 4.73
N ARG A 298 15.25 -16.80 3.61
CA ARG A 298 14.87 -17.28 2.28
C ARG A 298 15.85 -18.30 1.75
N LEU A 299 15.33 -19.34 1.10
CA LEU A 299 16.13 -20.31 0.34
C LEU A 299 16.72 -19.64 -0.91
N SER A 300 17.86 -20.15 -1.39
CA SER A 300 18.41 -19.69 -2.67
C SER A 300 17.48 -20.06 -3.84
N GLY A 301 17.59 -19.32 -4.93
CA GLY A 301 16.71 -19.46 -6.10
C GLY A 301 16.11 -18.14 -6.56
N ASN A 302 15.15 -18.23 -7.47
CA ASN A 302 14.46 -17.06 -8.00
C ASN A 302 13.26 -16.71 -7.12
N HIS A 303 13.17 -15.45 -6.74
CA HIS A 303 12.08 -14.87 -5.96
C HIS A 303 11.36 -13.84 -6.82
N ASN A 304 10.02 -13.90 -6.79
CA ASN A 304 9.17 -12.98 -7.53
C ASN A 304 8.24 -12.24 -6.57
N GLY A 305 7.93 -11.00 -6.90
CA GLY A 305 6.99 -10.16 -6.18
C GLY A 305 6.20 -9.29 -7.13
N LEU A 306 5.16 -8.66 -6.60
CA LEU A 306 4.36 -7.67 -7.32
C LEU A 306 4.34 -6.40 -6.49
N PHE A 307 4.73 -5.28 -7.12
CA PHE A 307 4.54 -3.94 -6.59
C PHE A 307 3.45 -3.25 -7.40
N THR A 308 2.45 -2.67 -6.74
CA THR A 308 1.33 -1.96 -7.36
C THR A 308 1.26 -0.55 -6.79
N VAL A 309 1.10 0.43 -7.66
CA VAL A 309 0.86 1.83 -7.29
C VAL A 309 -0.50 2.25 -7.80
N SER A 310 -1.33 2.75 -6.89
CA SER A 310 -2.61 3.36 -7.21
C SER A 310 -2.43 4.83 -7.53
N LEU A 311 -3.10 5.27 -8.58
CA LEU A 311 -2.89 6.58 -9.18
C LEU A 311 -4.20 7.35 -9.32
N GLN A 312 -4.09 8.66 -9.20
CA GLN A 312 -5.15 9.60 -9.54
C GLN A 312 -4.67 10.62 -10.55
N MET A 313 -5.53 11.00 -11.49
CA MET A 313 -5.23 12.05 -12.45
C MET A 313 -5.37 13.43 -11.79
N THR A 314 -4.36 14.28 -11.96
CA THR A 314 -4.35 15.65 -11.45
C THR A 314 -3.88 16.64 -12.51
N PHE A 315 -4.01 17.94 -12.25
CA PHE A 315 -3.45 18.95 -13.13
C PHE A 315 -2.55 19.94 -12.40
N TYR A 316 -1.27 19.95 -12.77
CA TYR A 316 -0.28 20.77 -12.08
C TYR A 316 -0.02 22.08 -12.79
N VAL A 317 -0.36 23.21 -12.17
CA VAL A 317 -0.09 24.56 -12.71
C VAL A 317 0.55 25.41 -11.63
N ASN A 318 1.64 26.10 -11.95
CA ASN A 318 2.30 27.05 -11.04
C ASN A 318 2.59 26.48 -9.64
N GLN A 319 2.99 25.22 -9.56
CA GLN A 319 3.26 24.50 -8.31
C GLN A 319 2.04 24.09 -7.47
N ILE A 320 0.83 24.23 -8.02
CA ILE A 320 -0.42 23.90 -7.35
C ILE A 320 -1.10 22.75 -8.10
N ASN A 321 -1.47 21.69 -7.38
CA ASN A 321 -2.39 20.67 -7.86
C ASN A 321 -3.75 21.34 -8.04
N THR A 322 -4.30 21.35 -9.24
CA THR A 322 -5.63 21.90 -9.54
C THR A 322 -6.56 20.78 -9.96
N PHE A 323 -7.85 20.97 -9.68
CA PHE A 323 -8.89 20.06 -10.11
C PHE A 323 -8.91 19.98 -11.64
N LEU A 324 -9.03 18.75 -12.15
CA LEU A 324 -9.13 18.46 -13.56
C LEU A 324 -10.55 17.99 -13.86
N GLU A 325 -11.37 18.88 -14.42
CA GLU A 325 -12.73 18.51 -14.78
C GLU A 325 -12.72 17.38 -15.82
N ASN A 326 -13.65 16.44 -15.66
CA ASN A 326 -13.75 15.24 -16.49
C ASN A 326 -12.51 14.35 -16.45
N ALA A 327 -11.76 14.35 -15.34
CA ALA A 327 -10.72 13.36 -15.10
C ALA A 327 -11.35 11.95 -15.12
N GLU A 328 -10.76 11.06 -15.90
CA GLU A 328 -11.11 9.64 -15.90
C GLU A 328 -10.25 8.91 -14.86
N PRO A 329 -10.72 7.78 -14.29
CA PRO A 329 -9.88 6.94 -13.45
C PRO A 329 -8.58 6.54 -14.17
N VAL A 330 -7.45 6.64 -13.47
CA VAL A 330 -6.17 6.12 -13.97
C VAL A 330 -6.04 4.69 -13.49
N ALA A 331 -5.66 3.77 -14.38
CA ALA A 331 -5.40 2.41 -13.97
C ALA A 331 -4.19 2.35 -13.03
N ASP A 332 -4.24 1.43 -12.07
CA ASP A 332 -3.07 1.11 -11.25
C ASP A 332 -1.91 0.63 -12.13
N GLU A 333 -0.69 1.04 -11.79
CA GLU A 333 0.53 0.58 -12.44
C GLU A 333 1.17 -0.53 -11.63
N GLN A 334 1.68 -1.55 -12.32
CA GLN A 334 2.20 -2.77 -11.70
C GLN A 334 3.57 -3.15 -12.23
N TRP A 335 4.45 -3.56 -11.32
CA TRP A 335 5.79 -4.06 -11.62
C TRP A 335 5.95 -5.47 -11.06
N THR A 336 6.40 -6.39 -11.92
CA THR A 336 6.94 -7.67 -11.46
C THR A 336 8.34 -7.41 -10.94
N LEU A 337 8.58 -7.72 -9.67
CA LEU A 337 9.90 -7.64 -9.05
C LEU A 337 10.54 -9.02 -9.07
N GLU A 338 11.80 -9.11 -9.49
CA GLU A 338 12.53 -10.37 -9.57
C GLU A 338 13.87 -10.23 -8.85
N ALA A 339 14.28 -11.28 -8.13
CA ALA A 339 15.61 -11.38 -7.54
C ALA A 339 16.08 -12.83 -7.53
N ALA A 340 17.30 -13.07 -8.02
CA ALA A 340 17.98 -14.35 -7.86
C ALA A 340 18.86 -14.32 -6.61
N LEU A 341 18.50 -15.10 -5.59
CA LEU A 341 19.31 -15.28 -4.38
C LEU A 341 20.29 -16.43 -4.60
N ALA A 342 21.59 -16.13 -4.65
CA ALA A 342 22.64 -17.15 -4.67
C ALA A 342 22.79 -17.83 -3.30
N ASP A 343 23.42 -19.00 -3.28
CA ASP A 343 23.82 -19.66 -2.03
C ASP A 343 24.78 -18.76 -1.23
N ILE A 344 24.51 -18.62 0.07
CA ILE A 344 25.35 -17.90 1.03
C ILE A 344 25.68 -18.89 2.15
N PRO A 345 26.74 -19.70 2.02
CA PRO A 345 27.06 -20.74 2.99
C PRO A 345 27.66 -20.18 4.29
N SER A 346 28.06 -18.91 4.32
CA SER A 346 28.62 -18.26 5.50
C SER A 346 28.31 -16.77 5.49
N ASP A 347 27.94 -16.22 6.64
CA ASP A 347 27.68 -14.81 6.83
C ASP A 347 28.19 -14.34 8.20
N ASN A 348 28.54 -13.05 8.32
CA ASN A 348 28.99 -12.47 9.56
C ASN A 348 28.66 -10.99 9.64
N ALA A 349 28.39 -10.50 10.85
CA ALA A 349 28.19 -9.09 11.11
C ALA A 349 28.83 -8.67 12.44
N SER A 350 29.35 -7.45 12.46
CA SER A 350 29.71 -6.77 13.70
C SER A 350 28.49 -6.12 14.34
N TYR A 351 28.50 -6.01 15.67
CA TYR A 351 27.47 -5.30 16.43
C TYR A 351 28.10 -4.51 17.56
N ASP A 352 27.49 -3.37 17.86
CA ASP A 352 27.77 -2.61 19.07
C ASP A 352 26.82 -3.03 20.20
N SER A 353 27.12 -2.63 21.44
CA SER A 353 26.19 -2.85 22.57
C SER A 353 24.84 -2.18 22.29
N GLN A 354 23.75 -2.85 22.67
CA GLN A 354 22.36 -2.41 22.48
C GLN A 354 21.90 -2.35 21.01
N THR A 355 22.70 -2.86 20.07
CA THR A 355 22.26 -2.97 18.67
C THR A 355 21.36 -4.20 18.53
N PRO A 356 20.20 -4.08 17.86
CA PRO A 356 19.41 -5.25 17.48
C PRO A 356 20.25 -6.22 16.64
N LEU A 357 20.07 -7.52 16.89
CA LEU A 357 20.67 -8.58 16.09
C LEU A 357 19.81 -8.98 14.88
N GLY A 358 18.52 -8.65 14.90
CA GLY A 358 17.58 -8.92 13.82
C GLY A 358 16.38 -7.97 13.82
N PRO A 359 15.49 -8.10 12.82
CA PRO A 359 15.67 -8.94 11.64
C PRO A 359 16.77 -8.40 10.72
N GLY A 360 17.37 -9.28 9.91
CA GLY A 360 18.13 -8.89 8.73
C GLY A 360 19.57 -8.41 8.92
N ARG A 361 20.35 -9.02 9.82
CA ARG A 361 21.79 -8.71 9.95
C ARG A 361 22.73 -9.85 9.62
N VAL A 362 22.38 -11.08 10.01
CA VAL A 362 23.15 -12.29 9.69
C VAL A 362 22.21 -13.39 9.30
N GLY A 363 22.50 -14.01 8.16
CA GLY A 363 21.79 -15.17 7.68
C GLY A 363 22.52 -15.87 6.56
N VAL A 364 22.34 -17.18 6.51
CA VAL A 364 22.90 -18.08 5.50
C VAL A 364 21.76 -18.78 4.77
N ASN A 365 22.01 -19.20 3.54
CA ASN A 365 21.02 -19.91 2.74
C ASN A 365 21.66 -20.83 1.71
N SER A 366 20.91 -21.87 1.37
CA SER A 366 21.11 -22.79 0.25
C SER A 366 19.75 -23.08 -0.39
N ALA A 367 19.72 -23.98 -1.38
CA ALA A 367 18.48 -24.37 -2.04
C ALA A 367 17.52 -25.13 -1.12
N SER A 368 18.02 -25.74 -0.02
CA SER A 368 17.23 -26.59 0.88
C SER A 368 17.09 -26.04 2.29
N THR A 369 17.95 -25.11 2.70
CA THR A 369 17.92 -24.57 4.07
C THR A 369 18.30 -23.10 4.10
N ALA A 370 17.61 -22.31 4.92
CA ALA A 370 18.06 -20.99 5.30
C ALA A 370 18.05 -20.83 6.82
N ALA A 371 18.93 -20.00 7.35
CA ALA A 371 18.98 -19.68 8.77
C ALA A 371 19.23 -18.19 8.95
N THR A 372 18.58 -17.57 9.93
CA THR A 372 18.65 -16.13 10.18
C THR A 372 18.43 -15.83 11.65
N ILE A 373 19.14 -14.82 12.17
CA ILE A 373 18.82 -14.23 13.47
C ILE A 373 17.71 -13.19 13.26
N VAL A 374 16.53 -13.46 13.81
CA VAL A 374 15.30 -12.65 13.61
C VAL A 374 15.02 -11.71 14.77
N GLY A 375 15.70 -11.88 15.91
CA GLY A 375 15.56 -10.98 17.06
C GLY A 375 16.72 -11.12 18.05
N GLY A 376 16.80 -10.18 18.99
CA GLY A 376 17.81 -10.15 20.04
C GLY A 376 18.46 -8.78 20.17
N ILE A 377 19.04 -8.50 21.34
CA ILE A 377 19.80 -7.28 21.61
C ILE A 377 21.09 -7.68 22.33
N THR A 378 22.20 -7.08 21.94
CA THR A 378 23.51 -7.38 22.51
C THR A 378 23.80 -6.55 23.75
N ALA A 379 24.46 -7.14 24.75
CA ALA A 379 24.92 -6.40 25.93
C ALA A 379 26.32 -5.77 25.73
N SER A 380 27.09 -6.26 24.75
CA SER A 380 28.47 -5.87 24.48
C SER A 380 28.72 -5.76 22.98
N THR A 381 29.78 -5.04 22.60
CA THR A 381 30.29 -5.01 21.22
C THR A 381 30.98 -6.34 20.88
N GLY A 382 30.75 -6.85 19.66
CA GLY A 382 31.32 -8.12 19.22
C GLY A 382 30.99 -8.42 17.75
N ASN A 383 31.20 -9.68 17.36
CA ASN A 383 30.80 -10.21 16.06
C ASN A 383 29.96 -11.46 16.26
N VAL A 384 29.06 -11.69 15.31
CA VAL A 384 28.34 -12.95 15.14
C VAL A 384 28.66 -13.50 13.76
N SER A 385 28.85 -14.81 13.67
CA SER A 385 28.96 -15.51 12.39
C SER A 385 28.00 -16.70 12.37
N MET A 386 27.57 -17.03 11.16
CA MET A 386 26.70 -18.16 10.86
C MET A 386 27.27 -18.89 9.65
N ASN A 387 27.33 -20.21 9.70
CA ASN A 387 27.80 -21.04 8.59
C ASN A 387 26.86 -22.23 8.40
N LEU A 388 26.50 -22.53 7.14
CA LEU A 388 25.88 -23.80 6.81
C LEU A 388 26.92 -24.91 6.91
N ALA A 389 26.51 -26.01 7.53
CA ALA A 389 27.28 -27.23 7.64
C ALA A 389 26.40 -28.42 7.24
N ALA A 390 27.05 -29.52 6.85
CA ALA A 390 26.35 -30.80 6.81
C ALA A 390 25.87 -31.11 8.24
N ALA A 391 24.63 -31.56 8.40
CA ALA A 391 24.10 -31.90 9.70
C ALA A 391 25.00 -32.95 10.38
N THR A 392 25.46 -32.65 11.59
CA THR A 392 26.32 -33.57 12.33
C THR A 392 25.55 -34.88 12.59
N THR A 393 26.13 -36.02 12.20
CA THR A 393 25.52 -37.34 12.34
C THR A 393 25.53 -37.78 13.82
N GLY A 394 24.37 -37.66 14.47
CA GLY A 394 24.08 -38.24 15.79
C GLY A 394 23.15 -39.45 15.65
N SER A 395 23.04 -40.32 16.66
CA SER A 395 22.28 -41.58 16.58
C SER A 395 20.74 -41.46 16.48
N SER A 396 20.20 -40.27 16.22
CA SER A 396 18.77 -39.96 16.19
C SER A 396 18.48 -38.82 15.19
N THR A 397 18.91 -38.97 13.93
CA THR A 397 18.89 -37.94 12.88
C THR A 397 17.48 -37.58 12.43
N GLY A 398 16.78 -36.71 13.18
CA GLY A 398 15.55 -36.05 12.76
C GLY A 398 15.78 -34.71 12.07
N VAL A 399 17.04 -34.30 11.89
CA VAL A 399 17.39 -33.00 11.31
C VAL A 399 17.31 -33.03 9.79
N LEU A 400 16.62 -32.05 9.23
CA LEU A 400 16.50 -31.86 7.79
C LEU A 400 17.84 -31.37 7.21
N GLN A 401 18.37 -32.08 6.22
CA GLN A 401 19.48 -31.71 5.33
C GLN A 401 20.70 -31.03 6.01
N GLN A 402 20.69 -29.69 6.10
CA GLN A 402 21.81 -28.87 6.56
C GLN A 402 21.55 -28.25 7.93
N SER A 403 22.62 -28.07 8.70
CA SER A 403 22.60 -27.33 9.96
C SER A 403 23.24 -25.95 9.79
N ALA A 404 22.96 -25.05 10.73
CA ALA A 404 23.52 -23.71 10.80
C ALA A 404 24.32 -23.53 12.10
N ALA A 405 25.64 -23.49 11.97
CA ALA A 405 26.57 -23.23 13.06
C ALA A 405 26.63 -21.73 13.34
N VAL A 406 26.15 -21.32 14.52
CA VAL A 406 26.19 -19.92 14.99
C VAL A 406 27.29 -19.75 16.02
N SER A 407 28.08 -18.68 15.91
CA SER A 407 29.10 -18.34 16.89
C SER A 407 29.15 -16.85 17.21
N PHE A 408 29.50 -16.52 18.45
CA PHE A 408 29.70 -15.16 18.93
C PHE A 408 31.14 -15.00 19.43
N THR A 409 31.75 -13.84 19.20
CA THR A 409 33.10 -13.55 19.74
C THR A 409 33.09 -13.15 21.23
N THR A 410 31.90 -12.89 21.78
CA THR A 410 31.67 -12.58 23.20
C THR A 410 30.67 -13.58 23.78
N ALA A 411 30.27 -13.40 25.04
CA ALA A 411 29.20 -14.23 25.62
C ALA A 411 27.93 -14.09 24.76
N SER A 412 27.29 -15.22 24.45
CA SER A 412 26.07 -15.25 23.65
C SER A 412 24.98 -14.40 24.32
N PRO A 413 24.40 -13.41 23.61
CA PRO A 413 23.24 -12.68 24.11
C PRO A 413 21.99 -13.57 24.05
N VAL A 414 20.85 -13.10 24.57
CA VAL A 414 19.55 -13.72 24.24
C VAL A 414 19.18 -13.28 22.82
N TYR A 415 18.93 -14.23 21.93
CA TYR A 415 18.53 -13.97 20.55
C TYR A 415 17.50 -15.00 20.06
N ALA A 416 16.81 -14.65 18.98
CA ALA A 416 15.90 -15.56 18.29
C ALA A 416 16.52 -15.98 16.96
N ILE A 417 16.65 -17.28 16.75
CA ILE A 417 17.07 -17.87 15.48
C ILE A 417 15.87 -18.52 14.82
N GLN A 418 15.77 -18.33 13.51
CA GLN A 418 14.78 -18.96 12.64
C GLN A 418 15.52 -19.73 11.55
N MET A 419 15.02 -20.92 11.24
CA MET A 419 15.43 -21.71 10.09
C MET A 419 14.24 -21.99 9.18
N THR A 420 14.50 -21.94 7.88
CA THR A 420 13.53 -22.19 6.81
C THR A 420 13.82 -23.56 6.20
N TYR A 421 12.78 -24.36 6.02
CA TYR A 421 12.83 -25.70 5.44
C TYR A 421 11.97 -25.79 4.17
N ARG A 422 12.06 -26.91 3.44
CA ARG A 422 11.12 -27.25 2.37
C ARG A 422 10.22 -28.40 2.81
N ASP A 423 8.97 -28.39 2.36
CA ASP A 423 8.01 -29.44 2.71
C ASP A 423 8.43 -30.80 2.16
N GLU A 424 9.07 -30.82 0.98
CA GLU A 424 9.63 -32.02 0.35
C GLU A 424 10.79 -32.65 1.14
N ASP A 425 11.43 -31.90 2.04
CA ASP A 425 12.48 -32.42 2.93
C ASP A 425 11.89 -33.07 4.19
N ILE A 426 10.60 -32.86 4.50
CA ILE A 426 9.97 -33.39 5.71
C ILE A 426 9.77 -34.89 5.60
N CYS A 427 10.12 -35.56 6.67
CA CYS A 427 10.07 -37.01 6.76
C CYS A 427 8.61 -37.48 6.83
N PRO A 428 8.19 -38.53 6.10
CA PRO A 428 6.78 -38.93 6.03
C PRO A 428 6.13 -39.26 7.39
N SER A 429 6.96 -39.58 8.39
CA SER A 429 6.52 -39.89 9.76
C SER A 429 6.44 -38.65 10.67
N VAL A 430 6.91 -37.50 10.21
CA VAL A 430 6.94 -36.21 10.93
C VAL A 430 5.87 -35.31 10.34
N THR A 431 5.11 -34.64 11.20
CA THR A 431 4.19 -33.57 10.77
C THR A 431 4.87 -32.22 10.96
N GLU A 432 4.59 -31.23 10.09
CA GLU A 432 5.13 -29.88 10.26
C GLU A 432 4.88 -29.30 11.65
N SER A 433 3.71 -29.57 12.24
CA SER A 433 3.37 -29.13 13.60
C SER A 433 4.29 -29.71 14.69
N ASN A 434 4.99 -30.80 14.40
CA ASN A 434 5.96 -31.42 15.31
C ASN A 434 7.40 -30.92 15.09
N LEU A 435 7.68 -30.22 14.00
CA LEU A 435 9.02 -29.69 13.75
C LEU A 435 9.41 -28.69 14.82
N ARG A 436 10.67 -28.76 15.23
CA ARG A 436 11.30 -27.90 16.22
C ARG A 436 12.66 -27.46 15.71
N LEU A 437 13.12 -26.32 16.21
CA LEU A 437 14.53 -26.01 16.13
C LEU A 437 15.29 -26.85 17.16
N LEU A 438 16.30 -27.56 16.70
CA LEU A 438 17.18 -28.42 17.48
C LEU A 438 18.58 -27.80 17.56
N TYR A 439 19.36 -28.20 18.56
CA TYR A 439 20.79 -27.93 18.63
C TYR A 439 21.57 -29.24 18.81
N PHE A 440 22.78 -29.30 18.28
CA PHE A 440 23.66 -30.45 18.45
C PHE A 440 24.40 -30.36 19.79
N ASN A 441 24.10 -31.27 20.71
CA ASN A 441 24.81 -31.40 21.96
C ASN A 441 26.06 -32.26 21.77
N SER A 442 27.19 -31.60 21.47
CA SER A 442 28.47 -32.28 21.24
C SER A 442 28.94 -33.19 22.40
N GLY A 443 28.49 -32.96 23.64
CA GLY A 443 28.84 -33.80 24.79
C GLY A 443 28.10 -35.14 24.82
N ALA A 444 26.86 -35.16 24.32
CA ALA A 444 26.03 -36.36 24.24
C ALA A 444 26.01 -36.98 22.82
N ALA A 445 26.56 -36.26 21.83
CA ALA A 445 26.52 -36.62 20.42
C ALA A 445 25.10 -36.86 19.89
N ASP A 446 24.15 -36.05 20.37
CA ASP A 446 22.74 -36.11 20.02
C ASP A 446 22.17 -34.72 19.68
N TRP A 447 21.05 -34.73 18.96
CA TRP A 447 20.26 -33.53 18.68
C TRP A 447 19.19 -33.38 19.75
N GLN A 448 19.13 -32.20 20.36
CA GLN A 448 18.19 -31.88 21.43
C GLN A 448 17.40 -30.64 21.06
N LEU A 449 16.26 -30.40 21.71
CA LEU A 449 15.49 -29.18 21.51
C LEU A 449 16.39 -27.95 21.74
N ALA A 450 16.42 -26.98 20.82
CA ALA A 450 17.36 -25.85 20.84
C ALA A 450 17.38 -25.12 22.20
N VAL A 451 16.21 -24.98 22.82
CA VAL A 451 16.06 -24.29 24.10
C VAL A 451 16.64 -25.06 25.29
N ASN A 452 16.88 -26.37 25.17
CA ASN A 452 17.55 -27.15 26.23
C ASN A 452 19.03 -26.81 26.37
N GLY A 453 19.63 -26.21 25.33
CA GLY A 453 21.01 -25.71 25.38
C GLY A 453 21.16 -24.38 26.11
N ASN A 454 20.04 -23.75 26.49
CA ASN A 454 20.06 -22.46 27.18
C ASN A 454 20.74 -22.56 28.55
N SER A 455 21.19 -21.42 29.08
CA SER A 455 21.88 -21.35 30.37
C SER A 455 21.05 -21.86 31.56
N ASP A 456 19.73 -21.93 31.40
CA ASP A 456 18.78 -22.50 32.37
C ASP A 456 18.46 -23.99 32.13
N GLY A 457 19.09 -24.62 31.14
CA GLY A 457 18.89 -26.02 30.76
C GLY A 457 17.52 -26.33 30.14
N GLY A 458 16.86 -25.32 29.54
CA GLY A 458 15.51 -25.46 28.97
C GLY A 458 14.39 -25.40 30.00
N SER A 459 14.70 -24.91 31.21
CA SER A 459 13.70 -24.73 32.27
C SER A 459 12.60 -23.77 31.82
N GLY A 460 11.36 -24.24 31.75
CA GLY A 460 10.24 -23.40 31.30
C GLY A 460 10.11 -23.30 29.78
N ALA A 461 10.67 -24.26 29.03
CA ALA A 461 10.44 -24.37 27.60
C ALA A 461 8.94 -24.31 27.27
N THR A 462 8.56 -23.36 26.41
CA THR A 462 7.18 -23.16 25.96
C THR A 462 7.12 -23.19 24.45
N PHE A 463 6.09 -23.84 23.92
CA PHE A 463 5.87 -23.96 22.50
C PHE A 463 4.79 -22.96 22.03
N PHE A 464 5.04 -22.30 20.91
CA PHE A 464 4.11 -21.41 20.23
C PHE A 464 3.84 -21.90 18.81
N ALA A 465 2.57 -22.15 18.47
CA ALA A 465 2.16 -22.56 17.14
C ALA A 465 1.90 -21.31 16.27
N GLY A 466 2.91 -20.86 15.53
CA GLY A 466 2.84 -19.69 14.65
C GLY A 466 4.20 -19.04 14.41
N SER A 467 4.17 -17.94 13.64
CA SER A 467 5.37 -17.17 13.29
C SER A 467 6.02 -16.49 14.50
N PHE A 468 7.31 -16.20 14.38
CA PHE A 468 8.04 -15.43 15.38
C PHE A 468 7.42 -14.04 15.57
N ASP A 469 6.99 -13.37 14.50
CA ASP A 469 6.35 -12.05 14.58
C ASP A 469 5.02 -12.09 15.34
N ALA A 470 4.20 -13.12 15.09
CA ALA A 470 2.96 -13.34 15.83
C ALA A 470 3.25 -13.56 17.33
N PHE A 471 4.33 -14.28 17.66
CA PHE A 471 4.78 -14.44 19.03
C PHE A 471 5.24 -13.11 19.65
N VAL A 472 6.09 -12.34 18.96
CA VAL A 472 6.59 -11.04 19.44
C VAL A 472 5.45 -10.06 19.74
N ALA A 473 4.39 -10.06 18.93
CA ALA A 473 3.19 -9.26 19.19
C ALA A 473 2.53 -9.58 20.55
N THR A 474 2.64 -10.83 21.03
CA THR A 474 2.11 -11.23 22.35
C THR A 474 2.94 -10.70 23.53
N LEU A 475 4.20 -10.31 23.30
CA LEU A 475 5.07 -9.79 24.36
C LEU A 475 4.70 -8.37 24.80
N GLY A 476 3.92 -7.63 24.01
CA GLY A 476 3.54 -6.25 24.34
C GLY A 476 4.74 -5.33 24.59
N GLY A 477 5.86 -5.56 23.89
CA GLY A 477 7.11 -4.82 24.04
C GLY A 477 8.04 -5.32 25.15
N ALA A 478 7.71 -6.41 25.86
CA ALA A 478 8.63 -7.05 26.79
C ALA A 478 9.91 -7.54 26.07
N PRO A 479 11.10 -7.48 26.72
CA PRO A 479 12.34 -7.93 26.09
C PRO A 479 12.33 -9.46 25.88
N LEU A 480 12.99 -9.93 24.82
CA LEU A 480 13.09 -11.37 24.50
C LEU A 480 13.66 -12.21 25.64
N SER A 481 14.52 -11.64 26.50
CA SER A 481 15.05 -12.32 27.68
C SER A 481 13.97 -12.75 28.68
N SER A 482 12.79 -12.12 28.69
CA SER A 482 11.65 -12.56 29.49
C SER A 482 10.96 -13.82 28.96
N ALA A 483 11.30 -14.21 27.73
CA ALA A 483 10.75 -15.35 27.01
C ALA A 483 11.82 -16.37 26.62
N LEU A 484 12.97 -16.36 27.29
CA LEU A 484 14.02 -17.37 27.09
C LEU A 484 13.41 -18.78 27.24
N GLY A 485 13.70 -19.65 26.27
CA GLY A 485 13.13 -20.99 26.23
C GLY A 485 11.83 -21.13 25.41
N THR A 486 11.28 -20.03 24.90
CA THR A 486 10.16 -20.10 23.96
C THR A 486 10.63 -20.49 22.57
N HIS A 487 9.87 -21.34 21.90
CA HIS A 487 10.16 -21.80 20.54
C HIS A 487 8.86 -22.07 19.78
N GLY A 488 8.92 -22.16 18.47
CA GLY A 488 7.73 -22.36 17.65
C GLY A 488 8.02 -22.86 16.25
N VAL A 489 6.93 -23.14 15.54
CA VAL A 489 6.93 -23.49 14.11
C VAL A 489 5.80 -22.73 13.43
N ASP A 490 6.06 -22.26 12.23
CA ASP A 490 5.14 -21.58 11.32
C ASP A 490 5.04 -22.39 10.02
N PRO A 491 4.11 -23.38 9.99
CA PRO A 491 3.82 -24.19 8.81
C PRO A 491 3.44 -23.37 7.57
N ALA A 492 2.88 -22.16 7.74
CA ALA A 492 2.44 -21.37 6.59
C ALA A 492 3.61 -20.78 5.79
N ASN A 493 4.78 -20.62 6.43
CA ASN A 493 5.98 -20.05 5.81
C ASN A 493 7.19 -20.99 5.90
N ASN A 494 7.00 -22.23 6.33
CA ASN A 494 8.02 -23.25 6.51
C ASN A 494 9.18 -22.81 7.41
N HIS A 495 8.84 -22.19 8.55
CA HIS A 495 9.82 -21.71 9.52
C HIS A 495 9.76 -22.47 10.84
N ALA A 496 10.91 -22.81 11.41
CA ALA A 496 11.04 -23.20 12.81
C ALA A 496 11.96 -22.20 13.53
N TRP A 497 11.61 -21.81 14.75
CA TRP A 497 12.34 -20.78 15.48
C TRP A 497 12.47 -21.08 16.97
N ALA A 498 13.49 -20.52 17.61
CA ALA A 498 13.68 -20.61 19.06
C ALA A 498 14.39 -19.37 19.64
N ILE A 499 14.06 -19.04 20.89
CA ILE A 499 14.74 -18.02 21.69
C ILE A 499 15.78 -18.70 22.58
N VAL A 500 17.05 -18.39 22.30
CA VAL A 500 18.21 -19.06 22.89
C VAL A 500 19.25 -18.06 23.42
N ASP A 501 20.15 -18.53 24.26
CA ASP A 501 21.28 -17.75 24.81
C ASP A 501 22.62 -18.47 24.73
N HIS A 502 22.76 -19.40 23.79
CA HIS A 502 23.98 -20.19 23.56
C HIS A 502 24.36 -20.21 22.08
N ALA A 503 25.63 -20.50 21.80
CA ALA A 503 26.14 -20.72 20.45
C ALA A 503 26.21 -22.22 20.19
N ALA A 504 25.64 -22.68 19.07
CA ALA A 504 25.59 -24.09 18.72
C ALA A 504 25.44 -24.29 17.21
N ASP A 505 25.43 -25.56 16.82
CA ASP A 505 24.97 -26.01 15.51
C ASP A 505 23.46 -26.27 15.60
N PHE A 506 22.67 -25.55 14.81
CA PHE A 506 21.20 -25.60 14.84
C PHE A 506 20.66 -26.32 13.62
N GLY A 507 19.55 -27.06 13.77
CA GLY A 507 18.88 -27.75 12.67
C GLY A 507 17.38 -27.82 12.90
N VAL A 508 16.59 -28.03 11.85
CA VAL A 508 15.14 -28.24 11.98
C VAL A 508 14.86 -29.74 12.04
N GLY A 509 14.02 -30.20 12.97
CA GLY A 509 13.68 -31.62 13.07
C GLY A 509 12.69 -31.97 14.18
N GLU A 510 12.43 -33.27 14.38
CA GLU A 510 11.64 -33.79 15.51
C GLU A 510 12.54 -34.56 16.49
N VAL A 511 12.45 -34.24 17.80
CA VAL A 511 13.30 -34.86 18.82
C VAL A 511 12.98 -36.35 18.97
N GLY A 512 14.02 -37.18 18.91
CA GLY A 512 13.89 -38.63 19.11
C GLY A 512 13.31 -39.39 17.93
N GLN A 513 13.03 -38.71 16.82
CA GLN A 513 12.62 -39.32 15.57
C GLN A 513 13.79 -39.24 14.61
N SER A 514 14.26 -40.38 14.11
CA SER A 514 15.14 -40.37 12.94
C SER A 514 14.26 -40.20 11.72
N CYS A 515 14.51 -39.14 10.98
CA CYS A 515 14.27 -39.16 9.55
C CYS A 515 15.12 -40.31 9.01
N GLY A 516 14.47 -41.42 8.65
CA GLY A 516 15.14 -42.38 7.78
C GLY A 516 15.70 -41.58 6.61
N VAL A 517 16.99 -41.71 6.32
CA VAL A 517 17.59 -41.08 5.14
C VAL A 517 16.71 -41.50 3.96
N LYS A 518 16.31 -40.58 3.07
CA LYS A 518 15.46 -41.00 1.93
C LYS A 518 16.22 -42.07 1.15
N GLY A 519 15.60 -43.24 0.99
CA GLY A 519 16.26 -44.43 0.44
C GLY A 519 16.87 -45.39 1.47
N ASP A 520 16.80 -45.13 2.79
CA ASP A 520 17.11 -46.10 3.86
C ASP A 520 15.88 -46.97 4.09
N LEU A 521 15.71 -47.94 3.20
CA LEU A 521 14.51 -48.75 3.09
C LEU A 521 14.48 -49.90 4.10
N ASP A 522 15.62 -50.25 4.69
CA ASP A 522 15.69 -51.23 5.79
C ASP A 522 15.74 -50.59 7.19
N ASN A 523 15.81 -49.25 7.27
CA ASN A 523 15.88 -48.43 8.48
C ASN A 523 17.09 -48.71 9.37
N ASN A 524 18.24 -49.04 8.77
CA ASN A 524 19.48 -49.26 9.50
C ASN A 524 20.32 -47.96 9.65
N GLY A 525 19.87 -46.86 9.05
CA GLY A 525 20.51 -45.55 9.09
C GLY A 525 21.54 -45.28 7.99
N ILE A 526 21.71 -46.18 7.00
CA ILE A 526 22.63 -46.01 5.88
C ILE A 526 21.97 -46.43 4.56
N VAL A 527 22.03 -45.59 3.52
CA VAL A 527 21.46 -45.95 2.21
C VAL A 527 22.49 -46.73 1.41
N ASN A 528 22.27 -48.02 1.22
CA ASN A 528 23.27 -48.91 0.64
C ASN A 528 22.67 -49.97 -0.29
N LEU A 529 23.44 -51.01 -0.60
CA LEU A 529 23.03 -52.05 -1.53
C LEU A 529 21.82 -52.86 -1.01
N ASP A 530 21.69 -53.02 0.31
CA ASP A 530 20.55 -53.71 0.92
C ASP A 530 19.25 -52.92 0.68
N ASP A 531 19.32 -51.60 0.78
CA ASP A 531 18.20 -50.72 0.44
C ASP A 531 17.90 -50.72 -1.06
N TYR A 532 18.94 -50.73 -1.90
CA TYR A 532 18.76 -50.83 -3.35
C TYR A 532 17.98 -52.09 -3.75
N VAL A 533 18.20 -53.21 -3.05
CA VAL A 533 17.43 -54.43 -3.27
C VAL A 533 15.96 -54.22 -2.92
N ILE A 534 15.64 -53.51 -1.84
CA ILE A 534 14.26 -53.19 -1.47
C ILE A 534 13.64 -52.26 -2.53
N TRP A 535 14.35 -51.20 -2.92
CA TRP A 535 13.91 -50.24 -3.92
C TRP A 535 13.63 -50.92 -5.27
N GLN A 536 14.58 -51.73 -5.75
CA GLN A 536 14.47 -52.46 -7.01
C GLN A 536 13.26 -53.41 -7.03
N ASN A 537 12.90 -54.01 -5.90
CA ASN A 537 11.72 -54.88 -5.79
C ASN A 537 10.40 -54.11 -5.86
N CYS A 538 10.44 -52.80 -5.63
CA CYS A 538 9.29 -51.91 -5.63
C CYS A 538 9.14 -51.10 -6.93
N LEU A 539 10.14 -51.10 -7.82
CA LEU A 539 10.10 -50.41 -9.10
C LEU A 539 8.97 -50.95 -10.00
N GLU A 540 7.90 -50.17 -10.17
CA GLU A 540 6.76 -50.48 -11.04
C GLU A 540 6.69 -49.53 -12.26
N GLY A 541 7.27 -48.33 -12.17
CA GLY A 541 7.32 -47.32 -13.22
C GLY A 541 6.26 -46.21 -13.09
N PRO A 542 6.38 -45.14 -13.91
CA PRO A 542 5.58 -43.93 -13.75
C PRO A 542 4.08 -44.17 -13.93
N GLY A 543 3.28 -43.55 -13.05
CA GLY A 543 1.82 -43.60 -13.01
C GLY A 543 1.24 -44.91 -12.47
N ILE A 544 2.05 -45.81 -11.92
CA ILE A 544 1.59 -47.07 -11.33
C ILE A 544 1.53 -46.91 -9.81
N ILE A 545 0.30 -46.90 -9.26
CA ILE A 545 0.07 -46.71 -7.83
C ILE A 545 0.86 -47.73 -7.02
N VAL A 546 1.75 -47.22 -6.16
CA VAL A 546 2.63 -48.01 -5.31
C VAL A 546 1.84 -48.95 -4.39
N PRO A 547 2.18 -50.26 -4.33
CA PRO A 547 1.61 -51.16 -3.34
C PRO A 547 1.94 -50.67 -1.92
N PRO A 548 1.05 -50.87 -0.91
CA PRO A 548 1.32 -50.37 0.45
C PRO A 548 2.63 -50.86 1.09
N ALA A 549 3.15 -52.02 0.66
CA ALA A 549 4.44 -52.55 1.13
C ALA A 549 5.65 -51.83 0.52
N CYS A 550 5.44 -51.09 -0.57
CA CYS A 550 6.45 -50.35 -1.33
C CYS A 550 6.36 -48.84 -1.15
N ALA A 551 5.42 -48.33 -0.35
CA ALA A 551 5.28 -46.91 -0.06
C ALA A 551 6.54 -46.29 0.59
N ILE A 552 7.45 -47.10 1.13
CA ILE A 552 8.74 -46.63 1.63
C ILE A 552 9.76 -46.35 0.52
N ALA A 553 9.60 -46.96 -0.65
CA ALA A 553 10.49 -46.80 -1.81
C ALA A 553 10.07 -45.65 -2.73
N ASP A 554 8.87 -45.10 -2.53
CA ASP A 554 8.35 -43.86 -3.11
C ASP A 554 8.99 -42.69 -2.34
N CYS A 555 10.11 -42.20 -2.86
CA CYS A 555 10.99 -41.23 -2.22
C CYS A 555 10.61 -39.77 -2.54
N ASP A 556 9.89 -39.52 -3.64
CA ASP A 556 9.34 -38.21 -3.98
C ASP A 556 7.86 -38.02 -3.58
N ALA A 557 7.21 -39.07 -3.08
CA ALA A 557 5.84 -39.11 -2.58
C ALA A 557 4.77 -38.81 -3.65
N ASP A 558 5.04 -39.12 -4.92
CA ASP A 558 4.10 -38.94 -6.03
C ASP A 558 3.11 -40.11 -6.23
N GLN A 559 3.20 -41.13 -5.35
CA GLN A 559 2.40 -42.35 -5.32
C GLN A 559 2.79 -43.42 -6.33
N ASP A 560 3.95 -43.31 -6.99
CA ASP A 560 4.56 -44.41 -7.73
C ASP A 560 6.00 -44.70 -7.26
N VAL A 561 6.64 -45.70 -7.87
CA VAL A 561 8.05 -46.00 -7.62
C VAL A 561 8.72 -46.16 -8.97
N ASP A 562 9.48 -45.15 -9.36
CA ASP A 562 10.07 -45.02 -10.68
C ASP A 562 11.50 -44.42 -10.67
N LEU A 563 12.01 -44.01 -11.83
CA LEU A 563 13.39 -43.51 -11.93
C LEU A 563 13.60 -42.14 -11.25
N SER A 564 12.54 -41.40 -10.95
CA SER A 564 12.56 -40.17 -10.15
C SER A 564 12.92 -40.51 -8.70
N ASP A 565 12.29 -41.55 -8.13
CA ASP A 565 12.67 -42.08 -6.82
C ASP A 565 14.09 -42.63 -6.80
N PHE A 566 14.50 -43.29 -7.89
CA PHE A 566 15.86 -43.80 -7.99
C PHE A 566 16.89 -42.67 -7.91
N ALA A 567 16.59 -41.49 -8.46
CA ALA A 567 17.49 -40.35 -8.39
C ALA A 567 17.70 -39.92 -6.93
N ILE A 568 16.63 -39.83 -6.14
CA ILE A 568 16.68 -39.49 -4.70
C ILE A 568 17.42 -40.58 -3.90
N PHE A 569 17.11 -41.85 -4.18
CA PHE A 569 17.82 -42.98 -3.60
C PHE A 569 19.33 -42.92 -3.89
N ALA A 570 19.69 -42.67 -5.15
CA ALA A 570 21.08 -42.61 -5.60
C ALA A 570 21.84 -41.42 -5.03
N GLU A 571 21.17 -40.28 -4.82
CA GLU A 571 21.73 -39.12 -4.13
C GLU A 571 22.11 -39.43 -2.68
N SER A 572 21.36 -40.33 -2.05
CA SER A 572 21.61 -40.75 -0.67
C SER A 572 22.58 -41.94 -0.55
N PHE A 573 22.92 -42.60 -1.66
CA PHE A 573 23.68 -43.85 -1.64
C PHE A 573 25.10 -43.69 -1.08
N GLY A 574 25.36 -44.36 0.05
CA GLY A 574 26.63 -44.34 0.77
C GLY A 574 26.75 -43.23 1.82
N ILE A 575 25.67 -42.47 2.06
CA ILE A 575 25.47 -41.68 3.29
C ILE A 575 25.12 -42.65 4.41
#